data_AF-Q8XTX7-F1
#
_entry.id   AF-Q8XTX7-F1
#
_cell.length_a   1.000
_cell.length_b   1.000
_cell.length_c   1.000
_cell.angle_alpha   90.00
_cell.angle_beta   90.00
_cell.angle_gamma   90.00
#
_symmetry.space_group_name_H-M   'P 1'
#
loop_
_entity.id
_entity.type
_entity.pdbx_description
1 polymer ?
#
loop_
_entity_poly.entity_id
_entity_poly.type
_entity_poly.pdbx_seq_one_letter_code
_entity_poly.pdbx_strand_id
1 'polypeptide(L)' 'MRGDTYIDYPFEEVMFRWCHVEKKAYRKFYCERESGPIPHDNNLYNEALRSGDEITREAYIAGKPGSPERRNS' A
#
# COMPACT_ATOMS: atom_id res chain seq x y z
N MET A 1 -20.17 8.53 -5.04
CA MET A 1 -19.63 7.22 -4.59
C MET A 1 -18.12 7.33 -4.64
N ARG A 2 -17.41 7.23 -3.50
CA ARG A 2 -15.94 7.27 -3.48
C ARG A 2 -15.43 5.90 -3.95
N GLY A 3 -14.54 5.88 -4.93
CA GLY A 3 -13.93 4.64 -5.44
C GLY A 3 -12.94 4.02 -4.45
N ASP A 4 -12.30 2.94 -4.86
CA ASP A 4 -11.16 2.39 -4.13
C ASP A 4 -10.01 3.42 -4.10
N THR A 5 -9.36 3.56 -2.94
CA THR A 5 -8.22 4.48 -2.76
C THR A 5 -6.94 3.67 -2.71
N TYR A 6 -5.90 4.15 -3.38
CA TYR A 6 -4.58 3.52 -3.40
C TYR A 6 -3.57 4.52 -2.88
N ILE A 7 -2.72 4.08 -1.95
CA ILE A 7 -1.75 4.94 -1.29
C ILE A 7 -0.39 4.29 -1.43
N ASP A 8 0.60 5.06 -1.81
CA ASP A 8 1.99 4.67 -1.86
C ASP A 8 2.73 5.30 -0.69
N TYR A 9 3.45 4.48 0.07
CA TYR A 9 4.28 4.93 1.16
C TYR A 9 5.72 4.49 0.90
N PRO A 10 6.50 5.30 0.15
CA PRO A 10 7.84 4.93 -0.28
C PRO A 10 8.84 4.82 0.88
N PHE A 11 8.57 5.46 2.02
CA PHE A 11 9.42 5.39 3.20
C PHE A 11 9.56 3.96 3.74
N GLU A 12 8.47 3.20 3.78
CA GLU A 12 8.44 1.79 4.20
C GLU A 12 8.31 0.84 2.99
N GLU A 13 8.51 1.37 1.77
CA GLU A 13 8.40 0.63 0.51
C GLU A 13 7.13 -0.21 0.40
N VAL A 14 6.00 0.39 0.79
CA VAL A 14 4.71 -0.29 0.91
C VAL A 14 3.62 0.51 0.22
N MET A 15 2.69 -0.20 -0.41
CA MET A 15 1.48 0.35 -0.99
C MET A 15 0.27 -0.17 -0.22
N PHE A 16 -0.76 0.64 -0.10
CA PHE A 16 -2.03 0.27 0.51
C PHE A 16 -3.17 0.43 -0.49
N ARG A 17 -4.15 -0.47 -0.39
CA ARG A 17 -5.40 -0.41 -1.13
C ARG A 17 -6.54 -0.41 -0.13
N TRP A 18 -7.34 0.66 -0.16
CA TRP A 18 -8.60 0.73 0.53
C TRP A 18 -9.73 0.27 -0.39
N CYS A 19 -10.34 -0.86 -0.06
CA CYS A 19 -11.55 -1.31 -0.72
C CYS A 19 -12.77 -0.69 -0.05
N HIS A 20 -13.44 0.25 -0.73
CA HIS A 20 -14.63 0.91 -0.19
C HIS A 20 -15.81 -0.06 -0.02
N VAL A 21 -15.91 -1.06 -0.91
CA VAL A 21 -17.00 -2.06 -0.91
C VAL A 21 -16.91 -2.96 0.32
N GLU A 22 -15.72 -3.49 0.61
CA GLU A 22 -15.51 -4.37 1.76
C GLU A 22 -15.20 -3.62 3.06
N LYS A 23 -14.91 -2.31 2.97
CA LYS A 23 -14.37 -1.49 4.08
C LYS A 23 -13.12 -2.11 4.72
N LYS A 24 -12.25 -2.65 3.87
CA LYS A 24 -10.99 -3.33 4.24
C LYS A 24 -9.81 -2.66 3.57
N ALA A 25 -8.72 -2.56 4.32
CA ALA A 25 -7.43 -2.18 3.80
C ALA A 25 -6.61 -3.42 3.46
N TYR A 26 -5.87 -3.35 2.36
CA TYR A 26 -4.88 -4.33 1.94
C TYR A 26 -3.54 -3.62 1.84
N ARG A 27 -2.45 -4.35 2.09
CA ARG A 27 -1.09 -3.85 1.93
C ARG A 27 -0.37 -4.64 0.84
N LYS A 28 0.59 -4.02 0.18
CA LYS A 28 1.45 -4.66 -0.82
C LYS A 28 2.82 -4.02 -0.72
N PHE A 29 3.80 -4.76 -0.23
CA PHE A 29 5.19 -4.29 -0.27
C PHE A 29 5.69 -4.24 -1.70
N TYR A 30 6.69 -3.40 -1.95
CA TYR A 30 7.36 -3.33 -3.25
C TYR A 30 7.96 -4.70 -3.58
N CYS A 31 7.85 -5.13 -4.83
CA CYS A 31 8.17 -6.48 -5.29
C CYS A 31 7.41 -7.66 -4.65
N GLU A 32 6.50 -7.44 -3.69
CA GLU A 32 5.70 -8.50 -3.09
C GLU A 32 4.25 -8.52 -3.62
N ARG A 33 3.52 -9.59 -3.26
CA ARG A 33 2.09 -9.69 -3.53
C ARG A 33 1.29 -8.92 -2.48
N GLU A 34 0.07 -8.54 -2.86
CA GLU A 34 -0.90 -7.99 -1.92
C GLU A 34 -1.14 -9.00 -0.77
N SER A 35 -1.11 -8.48 0.45
CA SER A 35 -1.32 -9.18 1.71
C SER A 35 -2.37 -8.42 2.51
N GLY A 36 -3.27 -9.15 3.16
CA GLY A 36 -4.36 -8.56 3.93
C GLY A 36 -5.52 -9.52 4.15
N PRO A 37 -6.62 -9.05 4.76
CA PRO A 37 -6.88 -7.67 5.16
C PRO A 37 -6.10 -7.22 6.41
N ILE A 38 -5.70 -5.96 6.46
CA ILE A 38 -5.09 -5.36 7.66
C ILE A 38 -6.16 -4.65 8.50
N PRO A 39 -6.02 -4.64 9.83
CA PRO A 39 -6.96 -3.94 10.70
C PRO A 39 -6.79 -2.41 10.60
N HIS A 40 -7.86 -1.66 10.88
CA HIS A 40 -7.88 -0.19 10.76
C HIS A 40 -6.98 0.51 11.78
N ASP A 41 -6.63 -0.16 12.88
CA ASP A 41 -5.72 0.32 13.91
C ASP A 41 -4.24 0.09 13.54
N ASN A 42 -3.95 -0.42 12.36
CA ASN A 42 -2.58 -0.66 11.92
C ASN A 42 -1.82 0.68 11.83
N ASN A 43 -0.76 0.81 12.63
CA ASN A 43 0.07 2.01 12.67
C ASN A 43 0.64 2.37 11.29
N LEU A 44 1.15 1.39 10.54
CA LEU A 44 1.75 1.61 9.22
C LEU A 44 0.72 2.15 8.22
N TYR A 45 -0.52 1.65 8.27
CA TYR A 45 -1.61 2.15 7.44
C TYR A 45 -2.00 3.58 7.82
N ASN A 46 -2.08 3.88 9.12
CA ASN A 46 -2.39 5.23 9.61
C ASN A 46 -1.28 6.24 9.28
N GLU A 47 -0.02 5.82 9.28
CA GLU A 47 1.10 6.65 8.84
C GLU A 47 1.07 6.88 7.33
N ALA A 48 0.84 5.83 6.53
CA ALA A 48 0.67 5.96 5.08
C ALA A 48 -0.52 6.86 4.72
N LEU A 49 -1.62 6.83 5.48
CA LEU A 49 -2.75 7.75 5.28
C LEU A 49 -2.40 9.23 5.57
N ARG A 50 -1.43 9.49 6.46
CA ARG A 50 -1.03 10.85 6.85
C ARG A 50 0.11 11.41 6.00
N SER A 51 1.04 10.55 5.61
CA SER A 51 2.32 10.92 5.00
C SER A 51 2.58 10.25 3.66
N GLY A 52 1.73 9.29 3.26
CA GLY A 52 1.82 8.65 1.96
C GLY A 52 1.14 9.44 0.85
N ASP A 53 1.45 9.06 -0.37
CA ASP A 53 0.94 9.69 -1.59
C ASP A 53 -0.22 8.87 -2.16
N GLU A 54 -1.34 9.53 -2.47
CA GLU A 54 -2.42 8.86 -3.19
C GLU A 54 -1.97 8.56 -4.63
N ILE A 55 -2.08 7.30 -5.03
CA ILE A 55 -1.70 6.82 -6.36
C ILE A 55 -2.91 6.27 -7.12
N THR A 56 -2.74 6.04 -8.41
CA THR A 56 -3.77 5.39 -9.22
C THR A 56 -3.74 3.88 -9.04
N ARG A 57 -4.86 3.23 -9.36
CA ARG A 57 -4.97 1.77 -9.44
C ARG A 57 -3.88 1.15 -10.32
N GLU A 58 -3.56 1.80 -11.45
CA GLU A 58 -2.57 1.33 -12.41
C GLU A 58 -1.17 1.30 -11.81
N ALA A 59 -0.79 2.35 -11.06
CA ALA A 59 0.48 2.40 -10.34
C ALA A 59 0.57 1.30 -9.26
N TYR A 60 -0.53 1.04 -8.55
CA TYR A 60 -0.59 -0.04 -7.56
C TYR A 60 -0.44 -1.44 -8.20
N ILE A 61 -1.07 -1.65 -9.35
CA ILE A 61 -1.00 -2.91 -10.10
C ILE A 61 0.41 -3.11 -10.66
N ALA A 62 0.97 -2.10 -11.32
CA ALA A 62 2.34 -2.11 -11.81
C ALA A 62 3.33 -2.43 -10.68
N GLY A 63 3.05 -1.90 -9.48
CA GLY A 63 3.93 -2.03 -8.33
C GLY A 63 5.22 -1.23 -8.52
N LYS A 64 6.04 -1.20 -7.49
CA LYS A 64 7.38 -0.60 -7.55
C LYS A 64 8.44 -1.66 -7.32
N PRO A 65 9.61 -1.52 -7.98
CA PRO A 65 10.77 -2.33 -7.64
C PRO A 65 11.20 -1.98 -6.20
N GLY A 66 11.38 -2.99 -5.35
CA GLY A 66 11.97 -2.80 -4.04
C GLY A 66 13.41 -2.31 -4.16
N SER A 67 13.85 -1.53 -3.19
CA SER A 67 15.20 -0.97 -3.15
C SER A 67 16.24 -2.08 -3.26
N PRO A 68 17.29 -1.89 -4.09
CA PRO A 68 18.30 -2.92 -4.34
C PRO A 68 19.09 -3.33 -3.08
N GLU A 69 19.05 -2.55 -2.00
CA GLU A 69 19.72 -2.86 -0.72
C GLU A 69 19.20 -4.12 -0.03
N ARG A 70 17.94 -4.54 -0.27
CA ARG A 70 17.36 -5.75 0.34
C ARG A 70 17.76 -7.06 -0.37
N ARG A 71 18.50 -7.01 -1.49
CA ARG A 71 18.86 -8.19 -2.31
C ARG A 71 20.11 -8.95 -1.84
N ASN A 72 20.85 -8.43 -0.84
CA ASN A 72 22.11 -9.01 -0.36
C ASN A 72 22.11 -9.22 1.16
N SER A 73 21.33 -10.18 1.68
CA SER A 73 21.56 -10.79 2.99
C SER A 73 21.39 -12.30 2.92
#